data_AF-A0A1Y4F734-F1
#
_entry.id   AF-A0A1Y4F734-F1
#
_cell.length_a   1.000
_cell.length_b   1.000
_cell.length_c   1.000
_cell.angle_alpha   90.00
_cell.angle_beta   90.00
_cell.angle_gamma   90.00
#
_symmetry.space_group_name_H-M   'P 1'
#
loop_
_entity.id
_entity.type
_entity.pdbx_description
1 polymer ?
#
loop_
_entity_poly.entity_id
_entity_poly.type
_entity_poly.pdbx_seq_one_letter_code
_entity_poly.pdbx_strand_id
1 'polypeptide(L)'
;MEKKIFAWEPVFFLFFGLFHLHRIWGMIDRKTYADFWLGILENRGVFYFILMGLLAILCIAGVITFFRNRSSNYWWRWIYLFGGSYVLFDLFAIAVGLDFWNELLLWMFDVNSPYWNIIWGFFVLLGGFVFVLGMKLLRQSREKS
;
A
#
# COMPACT_ATOMS: atom_id res chain seq x y z
N MET A 1 10.97 -27.52 2.47
CA MET A 1 10.79 -26.53 3.55
C MET A 1 9.30 -26.37 3.81
N GLU A 2 8.86 -26.61 5.04
CA GLU A 2 7.46 -26.39 5.43
C GLU A 2 7.05 -24.93 5.26
N LYS A 3 5.78 -24.69 4.95
CA LYS A 3 5.25 -23.35 4.74
C LYS A 3 5.04 -22.66 6.10
N LYS A 4 5.98 -21.81 6.53
CA LYS A 4 5.87 -21.04 7.78
C LYS A 4 5.31 -19.63 7.51
N ILE A 5 4.32 -19.22 8.30
CA ILE A 5 3.85 -17.83 8.37
C ILE A 5 4.73 -17.11 9.39
N PHE A 6 5.39 -16.02 9.00
CA PHE A 6 6.18 -15.24 9.95
C PHE A 6 5.26 -14.34 10.78
N ALA A 7 5.61 -14.12 12.06
CA ALA A 7 4.79 -13.33 12.98
C ALA A 7 4.54 -11.88 12.52
N TRP A 8 5.41 -11.34 11.67
CA TRP A 8 5.28 -9.99 11.14
C TRP A 8 4.37 -9.91 9.89
N GLU A 9 4.10 -11.02 9.18
CA GLU A 9 3.27 -11.00 7.96
C GLU A 9 1.82 -10.54 8.24
N PRO A 10 1.14 -11.04 9.29
CA PRO A 10 -0.19 -10.55 9.62
C PRO A 10 -0.19 -9.05 9.93
N VAL A 11 0.81 -8.57 10.68
CA VAL A 11 0.96 -7.17 11.06
C VAL A 11 1.17 -6.30 9.81
N PHE A 12 2.00 -6.75 8.88
CA PHE A 12 2.18 -6.08 7.59
C PHE A 12 0.84 -5.93 6.86
N PHE A 13 0.08 -7.02 6.69
CA PHE A 13 -1.16 -6.97 5.92
C PHE A 13 -2.24 -6.12 6.61
N LEU A 14 -2.30 -6.16 7.95
CA LEU A 14 -3.20 -5.29 8.72
C LEU A 14 -2.85 -3.81 8.54
N PHE A 15 -1.57 -3.45 8.69
CA PHE A 15 -1.13 -2.07 8.51
C PHE A 15 -1.33 -1.59 7.08
N PHE A 16 -0.96 -2.41 6.09
CA PHE A 16 -1.10 -2.07 4.67
C PHE A 16 -2.57 -1.95 4.25
N GLY A 17 -3.43 -2.82 4.78
CA GLY A 17 -4.88 -2.74 4.60
C GLY A 17 -5.46 -1.46 5.19
N LEU A 18 -5.10 -1.12 6.43
CA LEU A 18 -5.52 0.12 7.08
C LEU A 18 -5.03 1.36 6.31
N PHE A 19 -3.79 1.32 5.84
CA PHE A 19 -3.22 2.36 4.97
C PHE A 19 -3.96 2.49 3.63
N HIS A 20 -4.72 1.50 3.17
CA HIS A 20 -5.59 1.67 2.01
C HIS A 20 -7.00 2.12 2.38
N LEU A 21 -7.51 1.68 3.54
CA LEU A 21 -8.83 2.06 4.04
C LEU A 21 -8.96 3.55 4.39
N HIS A 22 -7.86 4.25 4.73
CA HIS A 22 -7.94 5.71 4.96
C HIS A 22 -8.47 6.48 3.73
N ARG A 23 -8.37 5.90 2.51
CA ARG A 23 -8.90 6.47 1.26
C ARG A 23 -10.43 6.59 1.24
N ILE A 24 -11.12 5.99 2.21
CA ILE A 24 -12.54 6.28 2.48
C ILE A 24 -12.73 7.78 2.73
N TRP A 25 -11.76 8.45 3.35
CA TRP A 25 -11.79 9.90 3.52
C TRP A 25 -11.92 10.63 2.18
N GLY A 26 -11.18 10.21 1.14
CA GLY A 26 -11.30 10.78 -0.21
C GLY A 26 -12.65 10.55 -0.86
N MET A 27 -13.41 9.54 -0.45
CA MET A 27 -14.79 9.36 -0.93
C MET A 27 -15.80 10.25 -0.21
N ILE A 28 -15.54 10.59 1.06
CA ILE A 28 -16.42 11.44 1.88
C ILE A 28 -16.17 12.92 1.57
N ASP A 29 -14.90 13.32 1.53
CA ASP A 29 -14.46 14.69 1.25
C ASP A 29 -13.29 14.67 0.29
N ARG A 30 -13.60 14.89 -0.99
CA ARG A 30 -12.63 14.85 -2.08
C ARG A 30 -11.59 15.96 -1.96
N LYS A 31 -12.05 17.16 -1.62
CA LYS A 31 -11.23 18.38 -1.65
C LYS A 31 -10.19 18.32 -0.55
N THR A 32 -10.62 18.13 0.69
CA THR A 32 -9.70 18.12 1.82
C THR A 32 -8.71 16.95 1.74
N TYR A 33 -9.15 15.80 1.21
CA TYR A 33 -8.29 14.65 0.97
C TYR A 33 -7.22 14.93 -0.11
N ALA A 34 -7.62 15.52 -1.25
CA ALA A 34 -6.68 15.88 -2.31
C ALA A 34 -5.68 16.93 -1.83
N ASP A 35 -6.17 18.02 -1.24
CA ASP A 35 -5.36 19.13 -0.74
C ASP A 35 -4.35 18.64 0.30
N PHE A 36 -4.74 17.71 1.18
CA PHE A 36 -3.84 17.11 2.16
C PHE A 36 -2.70 16.33 1.49
N TRP A 37 -3.02 15.36 0.62
CA TRP A 37 -2.00 14.51 0.02
C TRP A 37 -1.11 15.23 -0.98
N LEU A 38 -1.66 16.13 -1.81
CA LEU A 38 -0.88 17.00 -2.68
C LEU A 38 -0.01 17.94 -1.86
N GLY A 39 -0.54 18.53 -0.77
CA GLY A 39 0.24 19.37 0.13
C GLY A 39 1.41 18.63 0.79
N ILE A 40 1.24 17.35 1.17
CA ILE A 40 2.33 16.51 1.67
C ILE A 40 3.39 16.23 0.58
N LEU A 41 2.94 15.99 -0.67
CA LEU A 41 3.83 15.75 -1.81
C LEU A 41 4.66 16.99 -2.18
N GLU A 42 4.05 18.17 -2.14
CA GLU A 42 4.69 19.45 -2.48
C GLU A 42 5.66 19.91 -1.40
N ASN A 43 5.25 19.89 -0.12
CA ASN A 43 6.08 20.41 0.97
C ASN A 43 7.26 19.50 1.31
N ARG A 44 7.20 18.21 0.92
CA ARG A 44 8.24 17.18 1.17
C ARG A 44 8.83 17.26 2.59
N GLY A 45 7.98 17.48 3.59
CA GLY A 45 8.41 17.66 4.97
C GLY A 45 8.86 16.37 5.66
N VAL A 46 9.17 16.47 6.95
CA VAL A 46 9.58 15.31 7.78
C VAL A 46 8.53 14.18 7.73
N PHE A 47 7.24 14.52 7.77
CA PHE A 47 6.15 13.55 7.68
C PHE A 47 6.20 12.74 6.37
N TYR A 48 6.44 13.42 5.24
CA TYR A 48 6.58 12.78 3.93
C TYR A 48 7.72 11.75 3.95
N PHE A 49 8.92 12.16 4.38
CA PHE A 49 10.07 11.24 4.40
C PHE A 49 9.89 10.05 5.35
N ILE A 50 9.28 10.26 6.52
CA ILE A 50 8.97 9.17 7.45
C ILE A 50 7.98 8.20 6.82
N LEU A 51 6.91 8.71 6.21
CA LEU A 51 5.87 7.88 5.59
C LEU A 51 6.44 7.06 4.42
N MET A 52 7.12 7.73 3.49
CA MET A 52 7.71 7.10 2.30
C MET A 52 8.81 6.11 2.69
N GLY A 53 9.65 6.45 3.66
CA GLY A 53 10.72 5.58 4.15
C GLY A 53 10.18 4.32 4.83
N LEU A 54 9.20 4.47 5.72
CA LEU A 54 8.57 3.33 6.39
C LEU A 54 7.90 2.40 5.36
N LEU A 55 7.19 2.99 4.39
CA LEU A 55 6.53 2.24 3.33
C LEU A 55 7.54 1.48 2.45
N ALA A 56 8.66 2.12 2.09
CA ALA A 56 9.73 1.50 1.32
C ALA A 56 10.32 0.29 2.05
N ILE A 57 10.65 0.45 3.35
CA ILE A 57 11.25 -0.62 4.17
C ILE A 57 10.30 -1.82 4.24
N LEU A 58 9.01 -1.58 4.49
CA LEU A 58 8.01 -2.63 4.55
C LEU A 58 7.88 -3.37 3.21
N CYS A 59 7.85 -2.64 2.09
CA CYS A 59 7.76 -3.22 0.75
C CYS A 59 9.01 -4.06 0.41
N ILE A 60 10.21 -3.55 0.70
CA ILE A 60 11.48 -4.27 0.50
C ILE A 60 11.49 -5.55 1.33
N ALA A 61 11.09 -5.50 2.60
CA ALA A 61 11.01 -6.68 3.46
C ALA A 61 10.03 -7.72 2.92
N GLY A 62 8.88 -7.28 2.39
CA GLY A 62 7.91 -8.12 1.69
C GLY A 62 8.49 -8.82 0.47
N VAL A 63 9.12 -8.06 -0.42
CA VAL A 63 9.75 -8.59 -1.65
C VAL A 63 10.85 -9.59 -1.29
N ILE A 64 11.76 -9.25 -0.37
CA ILE A 64 12.82 -10.16 0.10
C ILE A 64 12.24 -11.47 0.63
N THR A 65 11.16 -11.39 1.40
CA THR A 65 10.48 -12.58 1.96
C THR A 65 9.87 -13.44 0.86
N PHE A 66 9.29 -12.82 -0.17
CA PHE A 66 8.78 -13.54 -1.33
C PHE A 66 9.89 -14.34 -2.03
N PHE A 67 11.06 -13.73 -2.27
CA PHE A 67 12.19 -14.40 -2.93
C PHE A 67 12.83 -15.48 -2.04
N ARG A 68 12.99 -15.23 -0.74
CA ARG A 68 13.53 -16.22 0.22
C ARG A 68 12.67 -17.48 0.32
N ASN A 69 11.35 -17.37 0.15
CA ASN A 69 10.42 -18.49 0.26
C ASN A 69 9.89 -18.99 -1.10
N ARG A 70 10.60 -18.72 -2.21
CA ARG A 70 10.12 -19.01 -3.57
C ARG A 70 9.69 -20.46 -3.81
N SER A 71 10.33 -21.46 -3.19
CA SER A 71 9.97 -22.87 -3.35
C SER A 71 8.80 -23.36 -2.48
N SER A 72 8.42 -22.59 -1.45
CA SER A 72 7.32 -22.93 -0.53
C SER A 72 6.39 -21.74 -0.27
N ASN A 73 6.13 -20.95 -1.32
CA ASN A 73 5.38 -19.72 -1.16
C ASN A 73 3.88 -19.97 -1.01
N TYR A 74 3.27 -19.14 -0.16
CA TYR A 74 1.82 -19.02 -0.12
C TYR A 74 1.34 -18.08 -1.23
N TRP A 75 0.15 -18.35 -1.77
CA TRP A 75 -0.43 -17.55 -2.86
C TRP A 75 -0.58 -16.06 -2.49
N TRP A 76 -0.94 -15.75 -1.24
CA TRP A 76 -1.09 -14.35 -0.81
C TRP A 76 0.22 -13.56 -0.79
N ARG A 77 1.38 -14.21 -0.76
CA ARG A 77 2.68 -13.50 -0.80
C ARG A 77 2.95 -12.85 -2.15
N TRP A 78 2.21 -13.19 -3.21
CA TRP A 78 2.24 -12.45 -4.47
C TRP A 78 1.88 -10.96 -4.29
N ILE A 79 1.09 -10.62 -3.27
CA ILE A 79 0.79 -9.23 -2.92
C ILE A 79 2.07 -8.46 -2.56
N TYR A 80 3.06 -9.11 -1.92
CA TYR A 80 4.35 -8.48 -1.64
C TYR A 80 5.10 -8.12 -2.91
N LEU A 81 5.05 -8.99 -3.92
CA LEU A 81 5.74 -8.73 -5.18
C LEU A 81 5.01 -7.65 -5.97
N PHE A 82 3.74 -7.85 -6.31
CA PHE A 82 3.01 -6.90 -7.15
C PHE A 82 2.75 -5.58 -6.44
N GLY A 83 2.18 -5.62 -5.23
CA GLY A 83 1.88 -4.42 -4.46
C GLY A 83 3.14 -3.72 -3.96
N GLY A 84 4.11 -4.49 -3.44
CA GLY A 84 5.37 -3.92 -2.95
C GLY A 84 6.23 -3.33 -4.07
N SER A 85 6.37 -4.02 -5.21
CA SER A 85 7.09 -3.46 -6.36
C SER A 85 6.39 -2.26 -6.97
N TYR A 86 5.05 -2.25 -7.03
CA TYR A 86 4.29 -1.08 -7.48
C TYR A 86 4.59 0.12 -6.60
N VAL A 87 4.51 -0.04 -5.27
CA VAL A 87 4.79 1.06 -4.34
C VAL A 87 6.24 1.51 -4.45
N LEU A 88 7.21 0.60 -4.53
CA LEU A 88 8.61 0.98 -4.71
C LEU A 88 8.84 1.75 -6.02
N PHE A 89 8.16 1.38 -7.10
CA PHE A 89 8.17 2.12 -8.36
C PHE A 89 7.52 3.49 -8.21
N ASP A 90 6.38 3.59 -7.53
CA ASP A 90 5.68 4.86 -7.24
C ASP A 90 6.59 5.83 -6.47
N LEU A 91 7.25 5.34 -5.40
CA LEU A 91 8.23 6.10 -4.63
C LEU A 91 9.40 6.57 -5.51
N PHE A 92 9.92 5.69 -6.36
CA PHE A 92 11.02 6.01 -7.28
C PHE A 92 10.61 7.06 -8.31
N ALA A 93 9.44 6.91 -8.94
CA ALA A 93 8.93 7.82 -9.95
C ALA A 93 8.71 9.23 -9.38
N ILE A 94 8.18 9.32 -8.16
CA ILE A 94 8.05 10.58 -7.42
C ILE A 94 9.42 11.19 -7.09
N ALA A 95 10.38 10.36 -6.64
CA ALA A 95 11.72 10.82 -6.27
C ALA A 95 12.53 11.36 -7.45
N VAL A 96 12.43 10.70 -8.61
CA VAL A 96 13.09 11.13 -9.86
C VAL A 96 12.31 12.24 -10.56
N GLY A 97 11.04 12.46 -10.18
CA GLY A 97 10.19 13.48 -10.79
C GLY A 97 9.78 13.10 -12.21
N LEU A 98 9.41 11.85 -12.44
CA LEU A 98 9.05 11.34 -13.77
C LEU A 98 7.75 12.02 -14.25
N ASP A 99 7.85 12.84 -15.31
CA ASP A 99 6.76 13.72 -15.79
C ASP A 99 5.44 12.97 -16.01
N PHE A 100 5.48 11.86 -16.75
CA PHE A 100 4.30 11.01 -17.00
C PHE A 100 3.64 10.52 -15.69
N TRP A 101 4.43 10.17 -14.68
CA TRP A 101 3.90 9.68 -13.41
C TRP A 101 3.31 10.83 -12.57
N ASN A 102 3.94 12.00 -12.60
CA ASN A 102 3.43 13.20 -11.96
C ASN A 102 2.09 13.64 -12.58
N GLU A 103 1.98 13.65 -13.91
CA GLU A 103 0.72 13.94 -14.60
C GLU A 103 -0.38 12.93 -14.23
N LEU A 104 -0.04 11.63 -14.17
CA LEU A 104 -0.98 10.60 -13.74
C LEU A 104 -1.43 10.80 -12.29
N LEU A 105 -0.52 11.14 -11.37
CA LEU A 105 -0.85 11.43 -9.98
C LEU A 105 -1.78 12.63 -9.88
N LEU A 106 -1.48 13.74 -10.57
CA LEU A 106 -2.34 14.92 -10.59
C LEU A 106 -3.73 14.60 -11.15
N TRP A 107 -3.81 13.79 -12.21
CA TRP A 107 -5.08 13.33 -12.76
C TRP A 107 -5.86 12.46 -11.77
N MET A 108 -5.19 11.57 -11.04
CA MET A 108 -5.82 10.76 -9.99
C MET A 108 -6.37 11.62 -8.84
N PHE A 109 -5.73 12.76 -8.57
CA PHE A 109 -6.15 13.73 -7.57
C PHE A 109 -7.05 14.86 -8.11
N ASP A 110 -7.53 14.77 -9.36
CA ASP A 110 -8.54 15.69 -9.88
C ASP A 110 -9.93 15.39 -9.27
N VAL A 111 -10.34 16.22 -8.32
CA VAL A 111 -11.60 16.10 -7.58
C VAL A 111 -12.86 16.21 -8.48
N ASN A 112 -12.73 16.82 -9.64
CA ASN A 112 -13.81 16.98 -10.62
C ASN A 112 -13.92 15.78 -11.57
N SER A 113 -12.93 14.87 -11.56
CA SER A 113 -12.93 13.69 -12.41
C SER A 113 -14.11 12.77 -12.09
N PRO A 114 -14.86 12.30 -13.11
CA PRO A 114 -15.93 11.31 -12.91
C PRO A 114 -15.39 9.96 -12.42
N TYR A 115 -14.10 9.70 -12.62
CA TYR A 115 -13.44 8.45 -12.21
C TYR A 115 -13.03 8.44 -10.74
N TRP A 116 -13.12 9.58 -10.03
CA TRP A 116 -12.69 9.71 -8.63
C TRP A 116 -13.21 8.57 -7.74
N ASN A 117 -14.53 8.37 -7.71
CA ASN A 117 -15.16 7.35 -6.86
C ASN A 117 -14.74 5.93 -7.26
N ILE A 118 -14.50 5.69 -8.54
CA ILE A 118 -14.08 4.37 -9.05
C ILE A 118 -12.65 4.08 -8.60
N ILE A 119 -11.74 5.04 -8.77
CA ILE A 119 -10.33 4.91 -8.42
C ILE A 119 -10.18 4.71 -6.91
N TRP A 120 -10.70 5.64 -6.11
CA TRP A 120 -10.54 5.58 -4.65
C TRP A 120 -11.35 4.43 -4.05
N GLY A 121 -12.55 4.12 -4.59
CA GLY A 121 -13.34 2.96 -4.19
C GLY A 121 -12.62 1.64 -4.45
N PHE A 122 -11.94 1.50 -5.59
CA PHE A 122 -11.13 0.32 -5.88
C PHE A 122 -10.01 0.14 -4.85
N PHE A 123 -9.28 1.21 -4.50
CA PHE A 123 -8.25 1.13 -3.47
C PHE A 123 -8.80 0.82 -2.08
N VAL A 124 -9.98 1.33 -1.73
CA VAL A 124 -10.66 0.99 -0.47
C VAL A 124 -11.04 -0.49 -0.44
N LEU A 125 -11.58 -1.04 -1.52
CA LEU A 125 -11.89 -2.46 -1.63
C LEU A 125 -10.63 -3.34 -1.54
N LEU A 126 -9.56 -2.95 -2.23
CA LEU A 126 -8.26 -3.62 -2.13
C LEU A 126 -7.74 -3.58 -0.69
N GLY A 127 -7.84 -2.43 -0.02
CA GLY A 127 -7.47 -2.26 1.37
C GLY A 127 -8.25 -3.16 2.32
N GLY A 128 -9.57 -3.24 2.14
CA GLY A 128 -10.44 -4.13 2.89
C GLY A 128 -10.06 -5.60 2.69
N PHE A 129 -9.82 -6.02 1.45
CA PHE A 129 -9.38 -7.38 1.13
C PHE A 129 -8.05 -7.73 1.82
N VAL A 130 -7.06 -6.84 1.73
CA VAL A 130 -5.74 -7.01 2.34
C VAL A 130 -5.84 -7.03 3.88
N PHE A 131 -6.69 -6.20 4.46
CA PHE A 131 -6.93 -6.16 5.90
C PHE A 131 -7.56 -7.46 6.42
N VAL A 132 -8.60 -7.96 5.74
CA VAL A 132 -9.24 -9.24 6.08
C VAL A 132 -8.27 -10.40 5.96
N LEU A 133 -7.42 -10.39 4.93
CA LEU A 133 -6.33 -11.35 4.81
C LEU A 133 -5.37 -11.28 6.01
N GLY A 134 -4.98 -10.08 6.44
CA GLY A 134 -4.16 -9.87 7.64
C GLY A 134 -4.79 -10.46 8.90
N MET A 135 -6.09 -10.23 9.12
CA MET A 135 -6.84 -10.84 10.24
C MET A 135 -6.85 -12.37 10.17
N LYS A 136 -7.08 -12.93 8.98
CA LYS A 136 -7.09 -14.38 8.76
C LYS A 136 -5.72 -15.00 9.07
N LEU A 137 -4.64 -14.35 8.63
CA LEU A 137 -3.28 -14.80 8.91
C LEU A 137 -2.93 -14.70 10.39
N LEU A 138 -3.38 -13.64 11.08
CA LEU A 138 -3.20 -13.47 12.52
C LEU A 138 -3.87 -14.59 13.32
N ARG A 139 -5.09 -14.97 12.92
CA ARG A 139 -5.81 -16.09 13.53
C ARG A 139 -5.08 -17.41 13.30
N GLN A 140 -4.67 -17.68 12.06
CA GLN A 140 -3.92 -18.90 11.71
C GLN A 140 -2.56 -19.00 12.41
N SER A 141 -1.87 -17.87 12.63
CA SER A 141 -0.59 -17.87 13.35
C SER A 141 -0.76 -18.15 14.85
N ARG A 142 -1.90 -17.74 15.44
CA ARG A 142 -2.23 -18.02 16.84
C ARG A 142 -2.67 -19.46 17.08
N GLU A 143 -3.40 -20.06 16.13
CA GLU A 143 -3.86 -21.45 16.23
C GLU A 143 -2.74 -22.50 16.04
N LYS A 144 -1.59 -22.09 15.48
CA LYS A 144 -0.42 -22.95 15.24
C LYS A 144 0.74 -22.75 16.24
N SER A 145 0.59 -21.81 17.17
CA SER A 145 1.59 -21.52 18.21
C SER A 145 1.24 -22.19 19.52
#